data_AF-A0A1G7FQY8-F1
#
_entry.id   AF-A0A1G7FQY8-F1
#
_cell.length_a   1.000
_cell.length_b   1.000
_cell.length_c   1.000
_cell.angle_alpha   90.00
_cell.angle_beta   90.00
_cell.angle_gamma   90.00
#
_symmetry.space_group_name_H-M   'P 1'
#
loop_
_entity.id
_entity.type
_entity.pdbx_description
1 polymer ?
#
loop_
_entity_poly.entity_id
_entity_poly.type
_entity_poly.pdbx_seq_one_letter_code
_entity_poly.pdbx_strand_id
1 'polypeptide(L)'
;MLLSLPIYRLIKNLCSFFNRTSNGYQLINHETIIIKTGSLRGIVLEFKYNSCLVKINNRTGFCLDIDTNTSADTLLRVLMKHNIIPSATLAQ
;
A
#
# COMPACT_ATOMS: atom_id res chain seq x y z
N MET A 1 -13.69 -12.45 -4.13
CA MET A 1 -12.61 -13.30 -3.57
C MET A 1 -12.58 -13.01 -2.07
N LEU A 2 -12.41 -13.98 -1.18
CA LEU A 2 -12.32 -13.66 0.25
C LEU A 2 -10.85 -13.36 0.57
N LEU A 3 -10.54 -12.11 0.94
CA LEU A 3 -9.21 -11.79 1.47
C LEU A 3 -8.99 -12.53 2.79
N SER A 4 -7.76 -13.00 3.01
CA SER A 4 -7.39 -13.59 4.29
C SER A 4 -7.37 -12.52 5.39
N LEU A 5 -7.70 -12.91 6.62
CA LEU A 5 -7.68 -12.02 7.80
C LEU A 5 -6.36 -11.22 7.95
N PRO A 6 -5.17 -11.83 7.70
CA PRO A 6 -3.91 -11.09 7.72
C PRO A 6 -3.83 -9.95 6.70
N ILE A 7 -4.31 -10.16 5.47
CA ILE A 7 -4.30 -9.12 4.44
C ILE A 7 -5.25 -7.98 4.83
N TYR A 8 -6.42 -8.31 5.39
CA TYR A 8 -7.34 -7.29 5.90
C TYR A 8 -6.69 -6.43 7.01
N ARG A 9 -5.95 -7.07 7.93
CA ARG A 9 -5.19 -6.35 8.97
C ARG A 9 -4.10 -5.47 8.38
N LEU A 10 -3.38 -5.95 7.37
CA LEU A 10 -2.37 -5.18 6.63
C LEU A 10 -2.98 -3.92 5.99
N ILE A 11 -4.10 -4.07 5.27
CA ILE A 11 -4.83 -2.95 4.66
C ILE A 11 -5.24 -1.94 5.71
N LYS A 12 -5.82 -2.39 6.83
CA LYS A 12 -6.22 -1.50 7.93
C LYS A 12 -5.03 -0.72 8.52
N ASN A 13 -3.87 -1.37 8.67
CA ASN A 13 -2.66 -0.73 9.17
C ASN A 13 -2.12 0.31 8.18
N LEU A 14 -2.17 0.03 6.88
CA LEU A 14 -1.80 0.98 5.83
C LEU A 14 -2.74 2.19 5.80
N CYS A 15 -4.05 1.96 5.89
CA CYS A 15 -5.05 3.03 6.03
C CYS A 15 -4.77 3.92 7.25
N SER A 16 -4.40 3.33 8.39
CA SER A 16 -3.99 4.09 9.58
C SER A 16 -2.70 4.89 9.35
N PHE A 17 -1.72 4.30 8.66
CA PHE A 17 -0.48 4.98 8.29
C PHE A 17 -0.72 6.18 7.36
N PHE A 18 -1.55 6.03 6.34
CA PHE A 18 -1.87 7.13 5.41
C PHE A 18 -2.59 8.28 6.12
N ASN A 19 -3.50 7.97 7.05
CA ASN A 19 -4.13 8.98 7.91
C ASN A 19 -3.11 9.76 8.75
N ARG A 20 -2.09 9.08 9.30
CA ARG A 20 -1.04 9.73 10.12
C ARG A 20 -0.09 10.57 9.28
N THR A 21 0.22 10.14 8.07
CA THR A 21 1.16 10.82 7.14
C THR A 21 0.49 11.88 6.27
N SER A 22 -0.73 12.30 6.59
CA SER A 22 -1.50 13.30 5.83
C SER A 22 -1.70 12.93 4.34
N ASN A 23 -1.73 11.63 4.02
CA ASN A 23 -2.04 11.12 2.69
C ASN A 23 -3.53 10.77 2.64
N GLY A 24 -4.29 11.45 1.80
CA GLY A 24 -5.69 11.10 1.57
C GLY A 24 -5.80 9.89 0.67
N TYR A 25 -6.53 8.87 1.12
CA TYR A 25 -6.76 7.64 0.36
C TYR A 25 -8.25 7.34 0.17
N GLN A 26 -8.54 6.50 -0.81
CA GLN A 26 -9.84 5.86 -0.99
C GLN A 26 -9.64 4.35 -0.94
N LEU A 27 -10.42 3.66 -0.11
CA LEU A 27 -10.50 2.21 -0.09
C LEU A 27 -11.64 1.77 -1.03
N ILE A 28 -11.35 0.83 -1.94
CA ILE A 28 -12.31 0.25 -2.88
C ILE A 28 -12.38 -1.25 -2.62
N ASN A 29 -13.60 -1.76 -2.44
CA ASN A 29 -13.91 -3.18 -2.21
C ASN A 29 -13.16 -3.86 -1.06
N HIS A 30 -12.53 -3.11 -0.16
CA HIS A 30 -11.62 -3.62 0.89
C HIS A 30 -10.36 -4.33 0.36
N GLU A 31 -10.07 -4.21 -0.94
CA GLU A 31 -8.92 -4.87 -1.58
C GLU A 31 -8.01 -3.87 -2.30
N THR A 32 -8.47 -2.64 -2.56
CA THR A 32 -7.69 -1.65 -3.30
C THR A 32 -7.62 -0.33 -2.54
N ILE A 33 -6.41 0.18 -2.31
CA ILE A 33 -6.15 1.50 -1.74
C ILE A 33 -5.65 2.41 -2.86
N ILE A 34 -6.34 3.54 -3.09
CA ILE A 34 -5.92 4.58 -4.04
C ILE A 34 -5.52 5.81 -3.24
N ILE A 35 -4.29 6.28 -3.41
CA ILE A 35 -3.82 7.51 -2.76
C ILE A 35 -4.13 8.71 -3.66
N LYS A 36 -5.05 9.57 -3.18
CA LYS A 36 -5.58 10.72 -3.92
C LYS A 36 -4.87 12.03 -3.63
N THR A 37 -4.35 12.21 -2.42
CA THR A 37 -3.69 13.45 -1.98
C THR A 37 -2.48 13.14 -1.11
N GLY A 38 -1.60 14.13 -0.92
CA GLY A 38 -0.36 13.99 -0.16
C GLY A 38 0.85 13.63 -1.01
N SER A 39 1.95 13.31 -0.34
CA SER A 39 3.25 13.00 -0.96
C SER A 39 3.26 11.69 -1.74
N LEU A 40 2.31 10.79 -1.46
CA LEU A 40 2.17 9.49 -2.10
C LEU A 40 1.07 9.47 -3.18
N ARG A 41 0.57 10.63 -3.60
CA ARG A 41 -0.50 10.74 -4.60
C ARG A 41 -0.15 10.00 -5.89
N GLY A 42 -1.14 9.30 -6.43
CA GLY A 42 -1.02 8.57 -7.71
C GLY A 42 -0.63 7.11 -7.55
N ILE A 43 -0.39 6.65 -6.32
CA ILE A 43 -0.13 5.25 -6.00
C ILE A 43 -1.45 4.51 -5.79
N VAL A 44 -1.53 3.32 -6.37
CA VAL A 44 -2.63 2.37 -6.17
C VAL A 44 -2.04 1.06 -5.67
N LEU A 45 -2.56 0.57 -4.55
CA LEU A 45 -2.20 -0.72 -3.96
C LEU A 45 -3.41 -1.65 -4.11
N GLU A 46 -3.29 -2.68 -4.94
CA GLU A 46 -4.33 -3.69 -5.18
C GLU A 46 -3.88 -5.01 -4.54
N PHE A 47 -4.56 -5.42 -3.48
CA PHE A 47 -4.28 -6.62 -2.72
C PHE A 47 -5.06 -7.80 -3.27
N LYS A 48 -4.34 -8.90 -3.52
CA LYS A 48 -4.87 -10.20 -3.92
C LYS A 48 -4.37 -11.28 -2.98
N TYR A 49 -4.84 -12.50 -3.17
CA TYR A 49 -4.35 -13.64 -2.42
C TYR A 49 -2.83 -13.77 -2.60
N ASN A 50 -2.10 -13.56 -1.51
CA ASN A 50 -0.64 -13.57 -1.43
C ASN A 50 0.14 -12.60 -2.34
N SER A 51 -0.51 -11.55 -2.88
CA SER A 51 0.20 -10.54 -3.68
C SER A 51 -0.37 -9.14 -3.50
N CYS A 52 0.49 -8.13 -3.66
CA CYS A 52 0.14 -6.73 -3.70
C CYS A 52 0.65 -6.13 -5.02
N LEU A 53 -0.27 -5.68 -5.86
CA LEU A 53 0.04 -5.00 -7.10
C LEU A 53 0.07 -3.49 -6.86
N VAL A 54 1.20 -2.89 -7.15
CA VAL A 54 1.48 -1.48 -6.90
C VAL A 54 1.55 -0.75 -8.23
N LYS A 55 0.57 0.12 -8.52
CA LYS A 55 0.53 0.93 -9.75
C LYS A 55 0.83 2.39 -9.42
N ILE A 56 1.54 3.08 -10.31
CA ILE A 56 1.89 4.50 -10.17
C ILE A 56 1.37 5.23 -11.41
N ASN A 57 0.48 6.22 -11.23
CA ASN A 57 -0.02 7.07 -12.32
C ASN A 57 -0.47 6.27 -13.56
N ASN A 58 -1.17 5.15 -13.36
CA ASN A 58 -1.63 4.25 -14.42
C ASN A 58 -0.53 3.55 -15.26
N ARG A 59 0.74 3.59 -14.82
CA ARG A 59 1.84 2.83 -15.46
C ARG A 59 1.90 1.38 -14.95
N THR A 60 2.67 0.56 -15.67
CA THR A 60 2.92 -0.86 -15.36
C THR A 60 3.28 -1.02 -13.88
N GLY A 61 2.47 -1.83 -13.18
CA GLY A 61 2.59 -1.99 -11.74
C GLY A 61 3.64 -3.04 -11.35
N PHE A 62 4.21 -2.88 -10.17
CA PHE A 62 5.07 -3.87 -9.53
C PHE A 62 4.20 -4.87 -8.77
N CYS A 63 4.38 -6.16 -9.01
CA CYS A 63 3.77 -7.18 -8.18
C CYS A 63 4.74 -7.55 -7.07
N LEU A 64 4.30 -7.40 -5.82
CA LEU A 64 5.02 -7.82 -4.63
C LEU A 64 4.33 -9.05 -4.07
N ASP A 65 5.09 -10.12 -3.86
CA ASP A 65 4.60 -11.25 -3.10
C ASP A 65 4.44 -10.83 -1.64
N ILE A 66 3.26 -11.06 -1.09
CA ILE A 66 2.96 -10.80 0.32
C ILE A 66 2.50 -12.11 0.96
N ASP A 67 3.00 -12.38 2.15
CA ASP A 67 2.55 -13.49 2.97
C ASP A 67 1.71 -12.99 4.15
N THR A 68 1.26 -13.91 5.00
CA THR A 68 0.47 -13.57 6.19
C THR A 68 1.26 -12.81 7.25
N ASN A 69 2.59 -12.80 7.16
CA ASN A 69 3.49 -12.15 8.10
C ASN A 69 3.95 -10.76 7.62
N THR A 70 3.62 -10.41 6.38
CA THR A 70 4.00 -9.14 5.78
C THR A 70 3.34 -8.00 6.53
N SER A 71 4.18 -7.15 7.13
CA SER A 71 3.73 -5.97 7.85
C SER A 71 3.62 -4.75 6.93
N ALA A 72 2.84 -3.75 7.34
CA ALA A 72 2.75 -2.49 6.61
C ALA A 72 4.11 -1.79 6.48
N ASP A 73 4.92 -1.85 7.55
CA ASP A 73 6.28 -1.30 7.57
C ASP A 73 7.20 -2.00 6.56
N THR A 74 7.16 -3.34 6.51
CA THR A 74 7.92 -4.13 5.53
C THR A 74 7.54 -3.73 4.10
N LEU A 75 6.24 -3.63 3.81
CA LEU A 75 5.76 -3.23 2.50
C LEU A 75 6.26 -1.82 2.12
N LEU A 76 6.13 -0.85 3.03
CA LEU A 76 6.58 0.52 2.80
C LEU A 76 8.10 0.59 2.58
N ARG A 77 8.91 -0.16 3.34
CA ARG A 77 10.37 -0.22 3.13
C ARG A 77 10.73 -0.80 1.78
N VAL A 78 10.02 -1.83 1.31
CA VAL A 78 10.23 -2.38 -0.04
C VAL A 78 9.92 -1.32 -1.09
N LEU A 79 8.81 -0.60 -0.95
CA LEU A 79 8.47 0.50 -1.85
C LEU A 79 9.53 1.60 -1.87
N MET A 80 10.11 1.96 -0.72
CA MET A 80 11.21 2.95 -0.64
C MET A 80 12.48 2.44 -1.29
N LYS A 81 12.85 1.17 -1.03
CA LYS A 81 14.06 0.55 -1.58
C LYS A 81 14.04 0.52 -3.11
N HIS A 82 12.86 0.37 -3.71
CA HIS A 82 12.67 0.41 -5.15
C HIS A 82 12.36 1.82 -5.71
N ASN A 83 12.53 2.88 -4.92
CA ASN A 83 12.23 4.27 -5.28
C ASN A 83 10.78 4.49 -5.79
N ILE A 84 9.84 3.66 -5.33
CA ILE A 84 8.40 3.80 -5.64
C ILE A 84 7.79 4.90 -4.77
N ILE A 85 8.21 4.99 -3.51
CA ILE A 85 7.85 6.06 -2.58
C ILE A 85 9.09 6.80 -2.07
N PRO A 86 8.98 8.10 -1.73
CA PRO A 86 10.09 8.87 -1.20
C PRO A 86 10.64 8.27 0.10
N SER A 87 11.95 8.35 0.30
CA SER A 87 12.58 7.88 1.55
C SER A 87 12.20 8.72 2.78
N ALA A 88 11.67 9.92 2.59
CA ALA A 88 11.23 10.82 3.66
C ALA A 88 9.90 10.38 4.33
N THR A 89 9.18 9.40 3.77
CA THR A 89 7.81 9.07 4.19
C THR A 89 7.72 8.30 5.52
N LEU A 90 8.80 7.66 5.99
CA LEU A 90 8.84 6.95 7.29
C LEU A 90 9.46 7.78 8.45
N ALA A 91 10.00 8.97 8.16
CA ALA A 91 10.70 9.80 9.14
C ALA A 91 9.79 10.80 9.87
N GLN A 92 8.46 10.68 9.70
CA GLN A 92 7.42 11.51 10.34
C GLN A 92 6.63 10.67 11.33
#